data_AF-A0A9K3GQZ0-F1
#
_entry.id   AF-A0A9K3GQZ0-F1
#
_cell.length_a   1.000
_cell.length_b   1.000
_cell.length_c   1.000
_cell.angle_alpha   90.00
_cell.angle_beta   90.00
_cell.angle_gamma   90.00
#
_symmetry.space_group_name_H-M   'P 1'
#
loop_
_entity.id
_entity.type
_entity.pdbx_description
1 polymer ?
#
loop_
_entity_poly.entity_id
_entity_poly.type
_entity_poly.pdbx_seq_one_letter_code
_entity_poly.pdbx_strand_id
1 'polypeptide(L)'
;LAQTTTYLLANPETMFIATNSDRTFPTDGIPMPGTGTVIASVGSAVTQQCHVVGKPKGMILTSAMKAHGLSDPQQCCMVGDRMVC
;
A
#
# COMPACT_ATOMS: atom_id res chain seq x y z
N LEU A 1 -4.94 -6.76 -14.83
CA LEU A 1 -3.71 -6.17 -15.39
C LEU A 1 -4.01 -5.38 -16.66
N ALA A 2 -4.38 -6.03 -17.78
CA ALA A 2 -4.63 -5.36 -19.06
C ALA A 2 -5.57 -4.14 -18.96
N GLN A 3 -6.76 -4.29 -18.39
CA GLN A 3 -7.71 -3.19 -18.24
C GLN A 3 -7.15 -2.00 -17.43
N THR A 4 -6.53 -2.26 -16.28
CA THR A 4 -5.92 -1.24 -15.43
C THR A 4 -4.82 -0.49 -16.16
N THR A 5 -3.93 -1.22 -16.85
CA THR A 5 -2.83 -0.63 -17.62
C THR A 5 -3.36 0.26 -18.74
N THR A 6 -4.30 -0.22 -19.56
CA THR A 6 -4.91 0.58 -20.64
C THR A 6 -5.58 1.85 -20.10
N TYR A 7 -6.29 1.74 -18.98
CA TYR A 7 -6.98 2.88 -18.37
C TYR A 7 -5.99 3.95 -17.88
N LEU A 8 -4.93 3.55 -17.17
CA LEU A 8 -3.92 4.48 -16.65
C LEU A 8 -3.13 5.16 -17.77
N LEU A 9 -2.84 4.46 -18.87
CA LEU A 9 -2.19 5.06 -20.04
C LEU A 9 -3.10 6.07 -20.76
N ALA A 10 -4.41 5.78 -20.84
CA ALA A 10 -5.37 6.68 -21.47
C ALA A 10 -5.70 7.92 -20.60
N ASN A 11 -5.49 7.84 -19.28
CA ASN A 11 -5.88 8.88 -18.33
C ASN A 11 -4.68 9.28 -17.44
N PRO A 12 -3.74 10.12 -17.94
CA PRO A 12 -2.51 10.44 -17.23
C PRO A 12 -2.73 11.10 -15.85
N GLU A 13 -3.82 11.85 -15.70
CA GLU A 13 -4.21 12.53 -14.45
C GLU A 13 -4.81 11.59 -13.38
N THR A 14 -5.10 10.32 -13.73
CA THR A 14 -5.67 9.38 -12.77
C THR A 14 -4.59 8.88 -11.81
N MET A 15 -4.87 8.98 -10.51
CA MET A 15 -3.98 8.44 -9.49
C MET A 15 -3.98 6.91 -9.47
N PHE A 16 -2.78 6.32 -9.52
CA PHE A 16 -2.59 4.90 -9.25
C PHE A 16 -2.36 4.70 -7.75
N ILE A 17 -3.33 4.15 -7.02
CA ILE A 17 -3.29 4.01 -5.55
C ILE A 17 -3.32 2.54 -5.13
N ALA A 18 -2.55 2.18 -4.11
CA ALA A 18 -2.62 0.87 -3.47
C ALA A 18 -2.71 0.97 -1.94
N THR A 19 -3.39 0.03 -1.31
CA THR A 19 -3.57 0.00 0.15
C THR A 19 -2.34 -0.51 0.90
N ASN A 20 -1.53 -1.37 0.27
CA ASN A 20 -0.28 -1.91 0.79
C ASN A 20 0.64 -2.26 -0.39
N SER A 21 1.93 -2.50 -0.12
CA SER A 21 2.92 -2.93 -1.11
C SER A 21 3.57 -4.27 -0.77
N ASP A 22 2.85 -5.13 -0.06
CA ASP A 22 3.39 -6.41 0.38
C ASP A 22 3.67 -7.30 -0.84
N ARG A 23 4.89 -7.82 -0.94
CA ARG A 23 5.29 -8.72 -2.04
C ARG A 23 4.55 -10.06 -1.98
N THR A 24 4.26 -10.53 -0.77
CA THR A 24 3.59 -11.82 -0.54
C THR A 24 2.64 -11.72 0.65
N PHE A 25 1.66 -12.62 0.67
CA PHE A 25 0.84 -12.89 1.85
C PHE A 25 0.79 -14.41 2.12
N PRO A 26 0.68 -14.83 3.38
CA PRO A 26 0.60 -16.25 3.70
C PRO A 26 -0.77 -16.83 3.35
N THR A 27 -0.79 -18.04 2.80
CA THR A 27 -2.01 -18.87 2.64
C THR A 27 -1.62 -20.33 2.84
N ASP A 28 -2.18 -21.00 3.85
CA ASP A 28 -1.89 -22.40 4.19
C ASP A 28 -0.39 -22.73 4.30
N GLY A 29 0.41 -21.80 4.85
CA GLY A 29 1.86 -21.94 4.97
C GLY A 29 2.65 -21.70 3.68
N ILE A 30 1.97 -21.40 2.56
CA ILE A 30 2.57 -21.10 1.27
C ILE A 30 2.52 -19.58 1.02
N PRO A 31 3.63 -18.95 0.63
CA PRO A 31 3.62 -17.53 0.26
C PRO A 31 2.93 -17.33 -1.09
N MET A 32 1.85 -16.57 -1.10
CA MET A 32 1.11 -16.18 -2.32
C MET A 32 1.47 -14.76 -2.77
N PRO A 33 1.44 -14.46 -4.08
CA PRO A 33 1.73 -13.11 -4.59
C PRO A 33 0.81 -12.03 -4.01
N GLY A 34 1.38 -11.02 -3.36
CA GLY A 34 0.63 -9.95 -2.70
C GLY A 34 0.34 -8.75 -3.59
N THR A 35 -0.23 -7.69 -3.00
CA THR A 35 -0.56 -6.46 -3.75
C THR A 35 0.69 -5.86 -4.43
N GLY A 36 1.86 -5.98 -3.81
CA GLY A 36 3.15 -5.55 -4.37
C GLY A 36 3.49 -6.18 -5.73
N THR A 37 3.09 -7.43 -5.99
CA THR A 37 3.34 -8.06 -7.29
C THR A 37 2.43 -7.49 -8.37
N VAL A 38 1.18 -7.18 -8.01
CA VAL A 38 0.23 -6.51 -8.92
C VAL A 38 0.74 -5.09 -9.23
N ILE A 39 1.18 -4.35 -8.21
CA ILE A 39 1.77 -3.02 -8.39
C ILE A 39 2.96 -3.07 -9.34
N ALA A 40 3.90 -4.00 -9.12
CA ALA A 40 5.07 -4.14 -9.97
C ALA A 40 4.68 -4.43 -11.43
N SER A 41 3.74 -5.36 -11.64
CA SER A 41 3.31 -5.73 -13.01
C SER A 41 2.65 -4.59 -13.79
N VAL A 42 1.76 -3.82 -13.15
CA VAL A 42 1.12 -2.66 -13.79
C VAL A 42 2.12 -1.51 -13.92
N GLY A 43 2.89 -1.24 -12.86
CA GLY A 43 3.89 -0.19 -12.78
C GLY A 43 5.01 -0.31 -13.80
N SER A 44 5.38 -1.53 -14.21
CA SER A 44 6.34 -1.74 -15.29
C SER A 44 5.83 -1.30 -16.67
N ALA A 45 4.52 -1.15 -16.84
CA ALA A 45 3.90 -0.81 -18.13
C ALA A 45 3.35 0.62 -18.20
N VAL A 46 3.30 1.35 -17.08
CA VAL A 46 2.76 2.72 -16.99
C VAL A 46 3.84 3.68 -16.51
N THR A 47 3.70 4.97 -16.79
CA THR A 47 4.67 5.99 -16.37
C THR A 47 4.39 6.53 -14.96
N GLN A 48 3.16 6.38 -14.47
CA GLN A 48 2.73 6.84 -13.16
C GLN A 48 3.27 5.95 -12.04
N GLN A 49 3.76 6.57 -10.96
CA GLN A 49 4.14 5.85 -9.75
C GLN A 49 2.90 5.50 -8.91
N CYS A 50 2.89 4.29 -8.34
CA CYS A 50 1.84 3.87 -7.44
C CYS A 50 1.97 4.56 -6.08
N HIS A 51 0.92 5.25 -5.64
CA HIS A 51 0.82 5.83 -4.31
C HIS A 51 0.28 4.78 -3.31
N VAL A 52 1.16 4.24 -2.49
CA VAL A 52 0.78 3.32 -1.40
C VAL A 52 0.28 4.12 -0.20
N VAL A 53 -0.90 3.82 0.35
CA VAL A 53 -1.46 4.56 1.51
C VAL A 53 -1.26 3.87 2.86
N GLY A 54 -1.00 2.56 2.87
CA GLY A 54 -0.76 1.79 4.10
C GLY A 54 0.66 1.91 4.64
N LYS A 55 1.00 1.01 5.57
CA LYS A 55 2.34 0.90 6.18
C LYS A 55 3.43 0.77 5.09
N PRO A 56 4.61 1.39 5.26
CA PRO A 56 5.10 2.10 6.46
C PRO A 56 4.62 3.55 6.57
N LYS A 57 3.81 4.06 5.63
CA LYS A 57 3.39 5.46 5.70
C LYS A 57 2.54 5.71 6.95
N GLY A 58 2.77 6.85 7.59
CA GLY A 58 2.11 7.22 8.85
C GLY A 58 0.60 7.47 8.75
N MET A 59 0.03 7.52 7.54
CA MET A 59 -1.38 7.89 7.33
C MET A 59 -2.35 6.98 8.11
N ILE A 60 -2.11 5.66 8.12
CA ILE A 60 -2.95 4.72 8.88
C ILE A 60 -2.86 4.96 10.39
N LEU A 61 -1.67 5.27 10.90
CA LEU A 61 -1.44 5.56 12.32
C LEU A 61 -2.08 6.89 12.72
N THR A 62 -1.86 7.95 11.93
CA THR A 62 -2.47 9.26 12.17
C THR A 62 -3.99 9.21 12.11
N SER A 63 -4.56 8.43 11.17
CA SER A 63 -6.02 8.23 11.09
C SER A 63 -6.56 7.46 12.30
N ALA A 64 -5.85 6.42 12.76
CA ALA A 64 -6.23 5.69 13.97
C ALA A 64 -6.16 6.58 15.23
N MET A 65 -5.09 7.35 15.39
CA MET A 65 -4.96 8.31 16.50
C MET A 65 -6.11 9.32 16.51
N LYS A 66 -6.44 9.92 15.36
CA LYS A 66 -7.57 10.85 15.23
C LYS A 66 -8.90 10.19 15.59
N ALA A 67 -9.15 8.97 15.13
CA ALA A 67 -10.37 8.23 15.43
C ALA A 67 -10.55 7.95 16.93
N HIS A 68 -9.44 7.88 17.68
CA HIS A 68 -9.43 7.66 19.13
C HIS A 68 -9.17 8.93 19.96
N GLY A 69 -9.16 10.11 19.34
CA GLY A 69 -8.93 11.39 20.03
C GLY A 69 -7.50 11.54 20.60
N LEU A 70 -6.54 10.76 20.10
CA LEU A 70 -5.15 10.81 20.52
C LEU A 70 -4.39 11.87 19.70
N SER A 71 -3.76 12.82 20.38
CA SER A 71 -2.99 13.91 19.76
C SER A 71 -1.49 13.77 19.93
N ASP A 72 -1.02 12.99 20.90
CA ASP A 72 0.40 12.80 21.21
C ASP A 72 0.89 11.39 20.79
N PRO A 73 1.72 11.28 19.73
CA PRO A 73 2.32 10.02 19.32
C PRO A 73 3.22 9.38 20.38
N GLN A 74 3.79 10.15 21.33
CA GLN A 74 4.66 9.61 22.37
C GLN A 74 3.92 8.70 23.36
N GLN A 75 2.59 8.81 23.41
CA GLN A 75 1.72 7.95 24.22
C GLN A 75 1.25 6.70 23.48
N CYS A 76 1.66 6.52 22.22
CA CYS A 76 1.24 5.43 21.37
C CYS A 76 2.40 4.48 21.07
N CYS A 77 2.16 3.17 21.12
CA CYS A 77 3.11 2.15 20.71
C CYS A 77 2.54 1.36 19.52
N MET A 78 3.27 1.32 18.40
CA MET A 78 2.92 0.47 17.28
C MET A 78 3.49 -0.94 17.51
N VAL A 79 2.63 -1.94 17.54
CA VAL A 79 3.02 -3.36 17.65
C VAL A 79 2.84 -4.03 16.29
N GLY A 80 3.87 -4.74 15.81
CA GLY A 80 3.84 -5.47 14.55
C GLY A 80 4.92 -6.55 14.50
N ASP A 81 4.68 -7.54 13.64
CA ASP A 81 5.53 -8.71 13.41
C ASP A 81 6.51 -8.52 12.24
N ARG A 82 6.19 -7.60 11.32
CA ARG A 82 7.03 -7.25 10.18
C ARG A 82 7.78 -5.95 10.42
N MET A 83 9.10 -6.05 10.42
CA MET A 83 9.99 -4.90 10.27
C MET A 83 9.78 -4.29 8.87
N VAL A 84 9.56 -2.98 8.83
CA VAL A 84 9.55 -2.24 7.58
C VAL A 84 10.86 -1.45 7.53
N CYS A 85 11.81 -1.90 6.71
CA CYS A 85 13.01 -1.14 6.38
C CYS A 85 12.71 -0.11 5.28
#